data_AF-A0AAD4MIY2-F1
#
_entry.id   AF-A0AAD4MIY2-F1
#
_cell.length_a   1.000
_cell.length_b   1.000
_cell.length_c   1.000
_cell.angle_alpha   90.00
_cell.angle_beta   90.00
_cell.angle_gamma   90.00
#
_symmetry.space_group_name_H-M   'P 1'
#
loop_
_entity.id
_entity.type
_entity.pdbx_description
1 polymer ?
#
loop_
_entity_poly.entity_id
_entity_poly.type
_entity_poly.pdbx_seq_one_letter_code
_entity_poly.pdbx_strand_id
1 'polypeptide(L)'
;MAMGSEISVFDINAVNTLVDNIVSSVSIATSIHPAARAKPCVFKTEKAIPNWSTLPTFTGMFLSYDMPKSVDQVVRGMPMTTKRPMKAKVQIAENPFGYGAERKAFYGRDLTSNASTDIVLSVVIKPGENRYMSCERRYGTDCKYLRFSNNADYEMLESTCKVNNLNFEIVEQLMAFSHWTYQISSGYLMVVDLQGVISTDESGVKTLELTDPAIHCTDLTRFGRTNLGLDGMKTFFGRHVCNKFCRAMELKSTVL
;
A
#
# COMPACT_ATOMS: atom_id res chain seq x y z
N MET A 1 18.34 5.31 -13.31
CA MET A 1 18.46 6.72 -12.88
C MET A 1 17.10 7.38 -13.13
N ALA A 2 16.35 7.72 -12.08
CA ALA A 2 14.96 8.16 -12.23
C ALA A 2 14.84 9.67 -11.98
N MET A 3 14.59 10.42 -13.06
CA MET A 3 14.42 11.88 -13.07
C MET A 3 13.04 12.29 -12.52
N GLY A 4 12.95 13.42 -11.82
CA GLY A 4 11.67 14.04 -11.43
C GLY A 4 11.79 15.56 -11.27
N SER A 5 10.67 16.26 -11.12
CA SER A 5 10.59 17.73 -10.97
C SER A 5 10.42 18.14 -9.50
N GLU A 6 10.83 19.37 -9.16
CA GLU A 6 10.57 20.00 -7.85
C GLU A 6 9.05 20.24 -7.65
N ILE A 7 8.56 20.02 -6.43
CA ILE A 7 7.13 20.05 -6.09
C ILE A 7 6.78 21.45 -5.58
N SER A 8 5.85 22.17 -6.24
CA SER A 8 5.54 23.57 -5.89
C SER A 8 4.06 23.92 -5.67
N VAL A 9 3.08 23.22 -6.26
CA VAL A 9 1.62 23.51 -6.14
C VAL A 9 0.77 22.23 -6.27
N PHE A 10 -0.45 22.22 -5.70
CA PHE A 10 -1.33 21.04 -5.55
C PHE A 10 -2.82 21.35 -5.90
N ASP A 11 -3.42 20.68 -6.90
CA ASP A 11 -4.87 20.78 -7.26
C ASP A 11 -5.54 19.41 -7.67
N ILE A 12 -6.88 19.26 -7.59
CA ILE A 12 -7.63 17.98 -7.61
C ILE A 12 -8.25 17.59 -8.96
N ASN A 13 -8.28 18.47 -9.96
CA ASN A 13 -9.19 18.37 -11.10
C ASN A 13 -9.06 17.14 -12.06
N ALA A 14 -8.16 16.17 -11.82
CA ALA A 14 -7.96 15.00 -12.69
C ALA A 14 -7.99 13.62 -12.00
N VAL A 15 -8.55 13.49 -10.79
CA VAL A 15 -8.55 12.21 -10.01
C VAL A 15 -9.55 11.16 -10.52
N ASN A 16 -10.64 11.56 -11.20
CA ASN A 16 -11.73 10.64 -11.54
C ASN A 16 -11.31 9.44 -12.44
N THR A 17 -10.18 9.54 -13.14
CA THR A 17 -9.58 8.47 -13.96
C THR A 17 -8.72 7.47 -13.18
N LEU A 18 -8.56 7.62 -11.86
CA LEU A 18 -7.56 6.89 -11.05
C LEU A 18 -8.15 5.77 -10.16
N VAL A 19 -9.48 5.64 -10.13
CA VAL A 19 -10.21 4.69 -9.26
C VAL A 19 -9.81 3.23 -9.52
N ASP A 20 -9.24 2.93 -10.69
CA ASP A 20 -8.85 1.57 -11.07
C ASP A 20 -7.52 1.09 -10.44
N ASN A 21 -6.72 1.98 -9.85
CA ASN A 21 -5.34 1.67 -9.40
C ASN A 21 -5.09 1.80 -7.88
N ILE A 22 -6.03 2.32 -7.09
CA ILE A 22 -5.78 2.63 -5.68
C ILE A 22 -6.79 1.92 -4.78
N VAL A 23 -6.38 0.79 -4.21
CA VAL A 23 -7.13 0.09 -3.16
C VAL A 23 -6.43 0.15 -1.79
N SER A 24 -5.24 0.78 -1.66
CA SER A 24 -4.48 0.70 -0.39
C SER A 24 -4.16 2.02 0.33
N SER A 25 -4.50 3.21 -0.19
CA SER A 25 -4.00 4.44 0.45
C SER A 25 -4.94 5.65 0.32
N VAL A 26 -4.96 6.50 1.35
CA VAL A 26 -5.50 7.88 1.24
C VAL A 26 -4.68 8.59 0.18
N SER A 27 -5.33 9.10 -0.86
CA SER A 27 -4.65 9.71 -1.99
C SER A 27 -4.50 11.21 -1.74
N ILE A 28 -3.27 11.73 -1.77
CA ILE A 28 -3.08 13.17 -1.92
C ILE A 28 -3.10 13.46 -3.41
N ALA A 29 -4.00 14.35 -3.79
CA ALA A 29 -4.11 14.78 -5.17
C ALA A 29 -3.38 16.10 -5.39
N THR A 30 -2.47 16.10 -6.38
CA THR A 30 -1.44 17.10 -6.60
C THR A 30 -1.37 17.50 -8.08
N SER A 31 -2.28 18.33 -8.60
CA SER A 31 -2.10 18.88 -9.96
C SER A 31 -0.82 19.72 -9.98
N ILE A 32 0.21 19.20 -10.64
CA ILE A 32 1.44 19.93 -10.93
C ILE A 32 1.16 20.81 -12.14
N HIS A 33 1.10 22.12 -11.94
CA HIS A 33 1.38 23.03 -13.03
C HIS A 33 2.91 23.01 -13.23
N PRO A 34 3.43 22.52 -14.38
CA PRO A 34 4.85 22.61 -14.62
C PRO A 34 5.23 24.10 -14.61
N ALA A 35 6.09 24.50 -13.67
CA ALA A 35 6.85 25.72 -13.88
C ALA A 35 7.56 25.56 -15.23
N ALA A 36 7.55 26.60 -16.06
CA ALA A 36 7.96 26.56 -17.47
C ALA A 36 9.40 26.03 -17.72
N ARG A 37 10.16 25.66 -16.69
CA ARG A 37 11.42 24.92 -16.72
C ARG A 37 11.61 24.08 -15.45
N ALA A 38 10.95 22.93 -15.32
CA ALA A 38 11.31 21.97 -14.28
C ALA A 38 12.64 21.29 -14.66
N LYS A 39 13.71 21.53 -13.89
CA LYS A 39 15.00 20.85 -14.09
C LYS A 39 14.87 19.37 -13.73
N PRO A 40 15.49 18.45 -14.47
CA PRO A 40 15.56 17.05 -14.07
C PRO A 40 16.30 16.94 -12.73
N CYS A 41 15.61 16.52 -11.67
CA CYS A 41 16.21 16.24 -10.37
C CYS A 41 16.66 14.78 -10.32
N VAL A 42 17.91 14.56 -9.90
CA VAL A 42 18.46 13.24 -9.61
C VAL A 42 18.30 13.00 -8.12
N PHE A 43 17.44 12.05 -7.76
CA PHE A 43 17.21 11.68 -6.37
C PHE A 43 18.34 10.80 -5.84
N LYS A 44 18.76 11.06 -4.59
CA LYS A 44 19.59 10.15 -3.80
C LYS A 44 18.70 9.33 -2.87
N THR A 45 19.22 8.23 -2.32
CA THR A 45 18.51 7.46 -1.30
C THR A 45 18.92 7.96 0.07
N GLU A 46 17.96 8.37 0.89
CA GLU A 46 18.22 8.91 2.22
C GLU A 46 17.39 8.21 3.29
N LYS A 47 18.03 7.36 4.10
CA LYS A 47 17.35 6.55 5.12
C LYS A 47 17.03 7.33 6.39
N ALA A 48 17.81 8.37 6.70
CA ALA A 48 17.64 9.17 7.90
C ALA A 48 16.34 9.99 7.83
N ILE A 49 15.67 10.13 8.97
CA ILE A 49 14.51 11.03 9.10
C ILE A 49 15.03 12.46 8.94
N PRO A 50 14.42 13.29 8.08
CA PRO A 50 14.88 14.65 7.86
C PRO A 50 14.67 15.53 9.11
N ASN A 51 15.44 16.61 9.20
CA ASN A 51 15.15 17.66 10.16
C ASN A 51 13.95 18.47 9.67
N TRP A 52 12.78 18.25 10.28
CA TRP A 52 11.54 18.89 9.86
C TRP A 52 11.56 20.43 10.00
N SER A 53 12.34 21.01 10.91
CA SER A 53 12.38 22.47 11.09
C SER A 53 13.04 23.19 9.91
N THR A 54 13.81 22.48 9.08
CA THR A 54 14.51 23.07 7.93
C THR A 54 13.74 22.91 6.62
N LEU A 55 12.68 22.12 6.60
CA LEU A 55 11.93 21.82 5.37
C LEU A 55 10.78 22.82 5.14
N PRO A 56 10.56 23.26 3.88
CA PRO A 56 9.42 24.11 3.56
C PRO A 56 8.10 23.39 3.82
N THR A 57 7.07 24.17 4.18
CA THR A 57 5.69 23.67 4.28
C THR A 57 4.98 23.91 2.97
N PHE A 58 4.37 22.86 2.44
CA PHE A 58 3.54 22.88 1.26
C PHE A 58 2.06 22.82 1.63
N THR A 59 1.21 23.49 0.84
CA THR A 59 -0.25 23.40 0.96
C THR A 59 -0.82 22.57 -0.17
N GLY A 60 -1.72 21.64 0.14
CA GLY A 60 -2.41 20.84 -0.88
C GLY A 60 -3.77 20.34 -0.43
N MET A 61 -4.22 19.22 -1.01
CA MET A 61 -5.49 18.61 -0.65
C MET A 61 -5.35 17.11 -0.42
N PHE A 62 -5.85 16.65 0.72
CA PHE A 62 -6.08 15.24 0.99
C PHE A 62 -7.40 14.81 0.38
N LEU A 63 -7.36 13.73 -0.40
CA LEU A 63 -8.52 13.03 -0.92
C LEU A 63 -8.59 11.64 -0.30
N SER A 64 -9.67 11.41 0.44
CA SER A 64 -9.96 10.13 1.06
C SER A 64 -11.19 9.53 0.43
N TYR A 65 -11.31 8.21 0.47
CA TYR A 65 -12.49 7.49 0.00
C TYR A 65 -13.24 6.86 1.18
N ASP A 66 -14.53 6.62 1.01
CA ASP A 66 -15.30 5.76 1.90
C ASP A 66 -14.97 4.29 1.61
N MET A 67 -14.85 3.49 2.67
CA MET A 67 -14.61 2.05 2.52
C MET A 67 -15.81 1.37 1.86
N PRO A 68 -15.59 0.33 1.04
CA PRO A 68 -16.68 -0.51 0.54
C PRO A 68 -17.47 -1.07 1.72
N LYS A 69 -18.80 -1.08 1.59
CA LYS A 69 -19.69 -1.57 2.65
C LYS A 69 -19.76 -3.09 2.72
N SER A 70 -19.34 -3.78 1.67
CA SER A 70 -19.34 -5.24 1.59
C SER A 70 -18.32 -5.74 0.55
N VAL A 71 -17.99 -7.02 0.64
CA VAL A 71 -17.18 -7.72 -0.37
C VAL A 71 -17.84 -7.69 -1.75
N ASP A 72 -19.17 -7.78 -1.81
CA ASP A 72 -19.92 -7.73 -3.08
C ASP A 72 -19.69 -6.42 -3.84
N GLN A 73 -19.57 -5.27 -3.14
CA GLN A 73 -19.21 -4.01 -3.80
C GLN A 73 -17.82 -4.06 -4.43
N VAL A 74 -16.86 -4.70 -3.78
CA VAL A 74 -15.50 -4.89 -4.31
C VAL A 74 -15.51 -5.83 -5.52
N VAL A 75 -16.20 -6.96 -5.42
CA VAL A 75 -16.33 -7.95 -6.50
C VAL A 75 -16.95 -7.32 -7.74
N ARG A 76 -18.04 -6.56 -7.58
CA ARG A 76 -18.72 -5.86 -8.69
C ARG A 76 -17.95 -4.66 -9.25
N GLY A 77 -16.82 -4.28 -8.64
CA GLY A 77 -16.05 -3.11 -9.06
C GLY A 77 -16.85 -1.82 -8.89
N MET A 78 -17.66 -1.70 -7.85
CA MET A 78 -18.42 -0.47 -7.60
C MET A 78 -17.45 0.70 -7.38
N PRO A 79 -17.69 1.87 -8.01
CA PRO A 79 -16.86 3.05 -7.80
C PRO A 79 -16.81 3.44 -6.32
N MET A 80 -15.62 3.84 -5.87
CA MET A 80 -15.40 4.33 -4.53
C MET A 80 -15.98 5.74 -4.38
N THR A 81 -16.72 5.99 -3.29
CA THR A 81 -17.21 7.32 -2.98
C THR A 81 -16.09 8.19 -2.42
N THR A 82 -15.80 9.32 -3.07
CA THR A 82 -14.83 10.30 -2.57
C THR A 82 -15.43 11.07 -1.39
N LYS A 83 -14.70 11.16 -0.29
CA LYS A 83 -14.99 12.12 0.77
C LYS A 83 -14.69 13.54 0.30
N ARG A 84 -15.28 14.52 0.97
CA ARG A 84 -14.99 15.94 0.70
C ARG A 84 -13.47 16.17 0.83
N PRO A 85 -12.82 16.72 -0.20
CA PRO A 85 -11.40 17.05 -0.12
C PRO A 85 -11.09 17.98 1.05
N MET A 86 -10.00 17.71 1.75
CA MET A 86 -9.56 18.50 2.90
C MET A 86 -8.29 19.27 2.54
N LYS A 87 -8.24 20.55 2.89
CA LYS A 87 -7.00 21.33 2.78
C LYS A 87 -5.94 20.70 3.67
N ALA A 88 -4.75 20.50 3.13
CA ALA A 88 -3.63 19.89 3.81
C ALA A 88 -2.44 20.83 3.91
N LYS A 89 -1.67 20.71 4.98
CA LYS A 89 -0.35 21.32 5.13
C LYS A 89 0.65 20.20 5.37
N VAL A 90 1.66 20.07 4.53
CA VAL A 90 2.61 18.95 4.61
C VAL A 90 4.06 19.44 4.44
N GLN A 91 4.98 18.78 5.12
CA GLN A 91 6.41 18.83 4.79
C GLN A 91 6.80 17.50 4.14
N ILE A 92 7.68 17.57 3.15
CA ILE A 92 8.11 16.39 2.38
C ILE A 92 9.63 16.42 2.30
N ALA A 93 10.27 15.28 2.53
CA ALA A 93 11.70 15.12 2.34
C ALA A 93 12.08 15.35 0.87
N GLU A 94 13.25 15.95 0.65
CA GLU A 94 13.77 16.18 -0.71
C GLU A 94 14.12 14.87 -1.42
N ASN A 95 14.65 13.90 -0.67
CA ASN A 95 15.08 12.61 -1.17
C ASN A 95 14.17 11.47 -0.67
N PRO A 96 13.91 10.46 -1.52
CA PRO A 96 13.20 9.26 -1.12
C PRO A 96 14.08 8.39 -0.20
N PHE A 97 13.45 7.74 0.77
CA PHE A 97 14.10 6.76 1.64
C PHE A 97 13.92 5.32 1.13
N GLY A 98 12.97 5.09 0.24
CA GLY A 98 12.61 3.77 -0.29
C GLY A 98 12.30 3.80 -1.78
N TYR A 99 12.60 2.70 -2.45
CA TYR A 99 12.31 2.50 -3.87
C TYR A 99 11.56 1.16 -4.00
N GLY A 100 10.36 1.22 -4.56
CA GLY A 100 9.66 0.05 -5.09
C GLY A 100 9.93 -0.12 -6.58
N ALA A 101 9.27 -1.11 -7.20
CA ALA A 101 9.41 -1.36 -8.64
C ALA A 101 8.96 -0.15 -9.48
N GLU A 102 7.90 0.54 -9.07
CA GLU A 102 7.31 1.67 -9.81
C GLU A 102 7.17 2.95 -8.99
N ARG A 103 7.44 2.89 -7.68
CA ARG A 103 7.19 3.99 -6.74
C ARG A 103 8.46 4.38 -5.99
N LYS A 104 8.54 5.67 -5.62
CA LYS A 104 9.50 6.16 -4.66
C LYS A 104 8.77 6.61 -3.39
N ALA A 105 9.28 6.22 -2.23
CA ALA A 105 8.73 6.55 -0.93
C ALA A 105 9.55 7.67 -0.28
N PHE A 106 8.87 8.73 0.15
CA PHE A 106 9.42 9.90 0.79
C PHE A 106 8.89 10.00 2.22
N TYR A 107 9.73 10.50 3.12
CA TYR A 107 9.24 10.90 4.44
C TYR A 107 8.39 12.15 4.27
N GLY A 108 7.21 12.15 4.89
CA GLY A 108 6.36 13.33 5.00
C GLY A 108 5.93 13.57 6.44
N ARG A 109 5.47 14.78 6.70
CA ARG A 109 4.84 15.17 7.96
C ARG A 109 3.58 15.94 7.67
N ASP A 110 2.46 15.43 8.15
CA ASP A 110 1.17 16.10 8.11
C ASP A 110 1.07 17.13 9.24
N LEU A 111 0.81 18.38 8.86
CA LEU A 111 0.64 19.55 9.72
C LEU A 111 -0.80 20.11 9.63
N THR A 112 -1.73 19.33 9.08
CA THR A 112 -3.12 19.77 8.84
C THR A 112 -3.91 19.92 10.13
N SER A 113 -3.63 19.06 11.11
CA SER A 113 -4.23 19.12 12.45
C SER A 113 -3.27 19.75 13.47
N ASN A 114 -3.79 20.09 14.66
CA ASN A 114 -2.95 20.62 15.76
C ASN A 114 -1.86 19.65 16.22
N ALA A 115 -2.04 18.34 15.98
CA ALA A 115 -1.02 17.32 16.20
C ALA A 115 -0.35 16.97 14.86
N SER A 116 0.96 17.18 14.77
CA SER A 116 1.72 16.74 13.60
C SER A 116 1.81 15.21 13.57
N THR A 117 1.57 14.61 12.40
CA THR A 117 1.67 13.15 12.22
C THR A 117 2.70 12.82 11.16
N ASP A 118 3.62 11.90 11.45
CA ASP A 118 4.58 11.42 10.46
C ASP A 118 3.89 10.46 9.48
N ILE A 119 4.12 10.70 8.19
CA ILE A 119 3.50 10.00 7.07
C ILE A 119 4.55 9.52 6.07
N VAL A 120 4.18 8.56 5.24
CA VAL A 120 4.95 8.13 4.08
C VAL A 120 4.18 8.54 2.84
N LEU A 121 4.87 9.25 1.95
CA LEU A 121 4.33 9.69 0.68
C LEU A 121 4.98 8.91 -0.45
N SER A 122 4.17 8.22 -1.25
CA SER A 122 4.66 7.44 -2.38
C SER A 122 4.19 8.02 -3.71
N VAL A 123 5.12 8.17 -4.66
CA VAL A 123 4.83 8.68 -6.01
C VAL A 123 5.20 7.64 -7.05
N VAL A 124 4.27 7.39 -7.98
CA VAL A 124 4.55 6.72 -9.24
C VAL A 124 5.20 7.73 -10.17
N ILE A 125 6.44 7.49 -10.59
CA ILE A 125 7.15 8.42 -11.47
C ILE A 125 6.87 8.04 -12.91
N LYS A 126 5.94 8.77 -13.52
CA LYS A 126 5.73 8.77 -14.97
C LYS A 126 6.10 10.14 -15.52
N PRO A 127 6.99 10.23 -16.54
CA PRO A 127 7.33 11.50 -17.17
C PRO A 127 6.07 12.25 -17.62
N GLY A 128 5.83 13.46 -17.10
CA GLY A 128 4.69 14.31 -17.47
C GLY A 128 3.37 14.05 -16.73
N GLU A 129 3.31 13.06 -15.84
CA GLU A 129 2.05 12.61 -15.20
C GLU A 129 2.05 12.67 -13.68
N ASN A 130 3.09 13.22 -13.04
CA ASN A 130 3.14 13.36 -11.59
C ASN A 130 2.01 14.29 -11.12
N ARG A 131 0.84 13.73 -10.83
CA ARG A 131 -0.34 14.49 -10.43
C ARG A 131 -0.91 14.04 -9.09
N TYR A 132 -0.37 12.98 -8.48
CA TYR A 132 -0.93 12.35 -7.29
C TYR A 132 0.19 11.66 -6.48
N MET A 133 0.08 11.70 -5.15
CA MET A 133 0.89 10.90 -4.23
C MET A 133 -0.05 10.03 -3.40
N SER A 134 0.27 8.77 -3.16
CA SER A 134 -0.40 8.03 -2.10
C SER A 134 0.20 8.42 -0.74
N CYS A 135 -0.65 8.51 0.28
CA CYS A 135 -0.26 8.87 1.64
C CYS A 135 -0.68 7.76 2.61
N GLU A 136 0.29 7.28 3.37
CA GLU A 136 0.12 6.26 4.39
C GLU A 136 0.72 6.73 5.70
N ARG A 137 0.25 6.16 6.80
CA ARG A 137 0.87 6.39 8.10
C ARG A 137 2.30 5.85 8.06
N ARG A 138 3.25 6.59 8.64
CA ARG A 138 4.59 6.06 8.85
C ARG A 138 4.57 5.06 10.00
N TYR A 139 5.17 3.89 9.78
CA TYR A 139 5.44 2.94 10.86
C TYR A 139 6.43 3.50 11.89
N GLY A 140 6.31 3.04 13.13
CA GLY A 140 7.24 3.37 14.21
C GLY A 140 8.68 2.98 13.87
N THR A 141 9.65 3.64 14.49
CA THR A 141 11.09 3.40 14.24
C THR A 141 11.55 2.01 14.67
N ASP A 142 10.85 1.40 15.62
CA ASP A 142 11.23 0.13 16.24
C ASP A 142 10.52 -1.06 15.57
N CYS A 143 9.79 -0.81 14.48
CA CYS A 143 9.04 -1.81 13.75
C CYS A 143 9.90 -2.44 12.64
N LYS A 144 9.93 -3.77 12.60
CA LYS A 144 10.58 -4.52 11.51
C LYS A 144 9.59 -4.76 10.37
N TYR A 145 9.92 -4.28 9.18
CA TYR A 145 9.18 -4.59 7.96
C TYR A 145 9.48 -6.02 7.48
N LEU A 146 8.43 -6.77 7.19
CA LEU A 146 8.47 -8.19 6.87
C LEU A 146 7.55 -8.48 5.69
N ARG A 147 8.01 -9.36 4.79
CA ARG A 147 7.21 -9.94 3.72
C ARG A 147 6.85 -11.37 4.08
N PHE A 148 5.57 -11.68 4.20
CA PHE A 148 5.05 -12.98 4.59
C PHE A 148 4.70 -13.85 3.39
N SER A 149 4.23 -13.24 2.31
CA SER A 149 4.07 -13.86 1.00
C SER A 149 4.40 -12.87 -0.11
N ASN A 150 4.60 -13.35 -1.34
CA ASN A 150 4.59 -12.51 -2.53
C ASN A 150 3.33 -12.75 -3.38
N ASN A 151 3.27 -12.17 -4.56
CA ASN A 151 2.21 -12.41 -5.54
C ASN A 151 2.49 -13.60 -6.47
N ALA A 152 3.39 -14.52 -6.08
CA ALA A 152 3.80 -15.69 -6.84
C ALA A 152 3.95 -16.90 -5.90
N ASP A 153 5.17 -17.40 -5.71
CA ASP A 153 5.43 -18.68 -5.04
C ASP A 153 6.18 -18.58 -3.69
N TYR A 154 6.37 -17.36 -3.17
CA TYR A 154 7.04 -17.14 -1.89
C TYR A 154 6.02 -17.14 -0.74
N GLU A 155 6.32 -17.97 0.26
CA GLU A 155 5.70 -17.97 1.59
C GLU A 155 6.82 -18.01 2.64
N MET A 156 6.71 -17.20 3.69
CA MET A 156 7.68 -17.17 4.77
C MET A 156 7.66 -18.51 5.53
N LEU A 157 8.83 -19.16 5.62
CA LEU A 157 8.96 -20.43 6.33
C LEU A 157 9.07 -20.24 7.85
N GLU A 158 8.75 -21.29 8.61
CA GLU A 158 8.88 -21.32 10.07
C GLU A 158 10.32 -21.00 10.54
N SER A 159 11.33 -21.48 9.81
CA SER A 159 12.74 -21.17 10.08
C SER A 159 13.03 -19.67 9.94
N THR A 160 12.45 -19.00 8.95
CA THR A 160 12.54 -17.55 8.78
C THR A 160 11.81 -16.82 9.91
N CYS A 161 10.65 -17.31 10.36
CA CYS A 161 9.96 -16.75 11.53
C CYS A 161 10.83 -16.79 12.78
N LYS A 162 11.54 -17.90 13.04
CA LYS A 162 12.45 -18.06 14.18
C LYS A 162 13.58 -17.03 14.16
N VAL A 163 14.21 -16.79 13.00
CA VAL A 163 15.24 -15.75 12.83
C VAL A 163 14.71 -14.33 13.07
N ASN A 164 13.41 -14.11 12.86
CA ASN A 164 12.75 -12.83 13.06
C ASN A 164 12.05 -12.69 14.42
N ASN A 165 12.20 -13.66 15.33
CA ASN A 165 11.50 -13.74 16.61
C ASN A 165 9.96 -13.64 16.47
N LEU A 166 9.42 -14.30 15.44
CA LEU A 166 8.00 -14.33 15.13
C LEU A 166 7.38 -15.69 15.45
N ASN A 167 6.14 -15.68 15.92
CA ASN A 167 5.32 -16.89 15.95
C ASN A 167 4.86 -17.19 14.52
N PHE A 168 5.12 -18.42 14.05
CA PHE A 168 4.71 -18.89 12.71
C PHE A 168 3.19 -18.86 12.52
N GLU A 169 2.43 -18.88 13.59
CA GLU A 169 0.98 -18.70 13.59
C GLU A 169 0.52 -17.43 12.85
N ILE A 170 1.33 -16.37 12.85
CA ILE A 170 1.04 -15.16 12.07
C ILE A 170 1.01 -15.46 10.57
N VAL A 171 1.96 -16.26 10.08
CA VAL A 171 1.99 -16.68 8.66
C VAL A 171 0.77 -17.55 8.36
N GLU A 172 0.42 -18.48 9.24
CA GLU A 172 -0.77 -19.31 9.09
C GLU A 172 -2.06 -18.47 8.98
N GLN A 173 -2.23 -17.45 9.84
CA GLN A 173 -3.38 -16.53 9.78
C GLN A 173 -3.43 -15.78 8.44
N LEU A 174 -2.29 -15.29 7.96
CA LEU A 174 -2.18 -14.58 6.70
C LEU A 174 -2.49 -15.46 5.50
N MET A 175 -2.02 -16.71 5.49
CA MET A 175 -2.34 -17.65 4.40
C MET A 175 -3.82 -18.03 4.41
N ALA A 176 -4.41 -18.17 5.60
CA ALA A 176 -5.84 -18.37 5.75
C ALA A 176 -6.66 -17.15 5.29
N PHE A 177 -6.15 -15.93 5.51
CA PHE A 177 -6.76 -14.71 4.98
C PHE A 177 -6.76 -14.70 3.44
N SER A 178 -5.64 -15.00 2.78
CA SER A 178 -5.59 -15.16 1.31
C SER A 178 -6.62 -16.18 0.81
N HIS A 179 -6.67 -17.38 1.41
CA HIS A 179 -7.68 -18.40 1.07
C HIS A 179 -9.11 -17.91 1.29
N TRP A 180 -9.38 -17.26 2.43
CA TRP A 180 -10.70 -16.71 2.73
C TRP A 180 -11.14 -15.68 1.67
N THR A 181 -10.24 -14.79 1.24
CA THR A 181 -10.57 -13.78 0.20
C THR A 181 -10.97 -14.42 -1.13
N TYR A 182 -10.34 -15.54 -1.50
CA TYR A 182 -10.75 -16.35 -2.64
C TYR A 182 -12.15 -16.94 -2.45
N GLN A 183 -12.41 -17.56 -1.30
CA GLN A 183 -13.69 -18.23 -1.08
C GLN A 183 -14.87 -17.26 -0.93
N ILE A 184 -14.69 -16.16 -0.18
CA ILE A 184 -15.75 -15.16 0.03
C ILE A 184 -16.10 -14.41 -1.25
N SER A 185 -15.17 -14.32 -2.20
CA SER A 185 -15.40 -13.75 -3.54
C SER A 185 -15.88 -14.78 -4.56
N SER A 186 -16.20 -16.01 -4.14
CA SER A 186 -16.58 -17.12 -5.02
C SER A 186 -15.55 -17.39 -6.13
N GLY A 187 -14.27 -17.25 -5.80
CA GLY A 187 -13.13 -17.45 -6.70
C GLY A 187 -12.83 -16.28 -7.64
N TYR A 188 -13.49 -15.14 -7.47
CA TYR A 188 -13.31 -13.99 -8.34
C TYR A 188 -12.00 -13.24 -8.10
N LEU A 189 -11.57 -13.10 -6.83
CA LEU A 189 -10.34 -12.41 -6.46
C LEU A 189 -9.63 -13.07 -5.27
N MET A 190 -8.33 -12.84 -5.12
CA MET A 190 -7.51 -13.32 -4.00
C MET A 190 -6.47 -12.27 -3.64
N VAL A 191 -6.39 -11.91 -2.36
CA VAL A 191 -5.39 -10.97 -1.84
C VAL A 191 -4.11 -11.72 -1.49
N VAL A 192 -2.96 -11.25 -2.00
CA VAL A 192 -1.63 -11.85 -1.86
C VAL A 192 -0.58 -10.73 -1.68
N ASP A 193 0.72 -11.06 -1.73
CA ASP A 193 1.84 -10.14 -1.40
C ASP A 193 1.65 -9.47 -0.03
N LEU A 194 1.42 -10.31 0.99
CA LEU A 194 1.13 -9.85 2.34
C LEU A 194 2.45 -9.44 3.01
N GLN A 195 2.60 -8.14 3.23
CA GLN A 195 3.81 -7.53 3.78
C GLN A 195 3.45 -6.33 4.65
N GLY A 196 4.28 -6.02 5.64
CA GLY A 196 3.96 -4.97 6.60
C GLY A 196 4.83 -5.00 7.84
N VAL A 197 4.33 -4.43 8.92
CA VAL A 197 5.01 -4.37 10.22
C VAL A 197 4.17 -4.98 11.32
N ILE A 198 4.84 -5.51 12.33
CA ILE A 198 4.20 -5.92 13.58
C ILE A 198 4.52 -4.85 14.62
N SER A 199 3.48 -4.20 15.13
CA SER A 199 3.54 -3.30 16.28
C SER A 199 3.03 -4.04 17.52
N THR A 200 3.57 -3.71 18.70
CA THR A 200 3.06 -4.22 19.97
C THR A 200 2.69 -3.01 20.80
N ASP A 201 1.44 -2.93 21.23
CA ASP A 201 1.01 -1.82 22.09
C ASP A 201 1.47 -1.99 23.54
N GLU A 202 1.21 -0.98 24.38
CA GLU A 202 1.60 -0.97 25.80
C GLU A 202 0.96 -2.12 26.60
N SER A 203 -0.17 -2.67 26.12
CA SER A 203 -0.85 -3.81 26.75
C SER A 203 -0.26 -5.17 26.33
N GLY A 204 0.71 -5.18 25.42
CA GLY A 204 1.33 -6.38 24.88
C GLY A 204 0.57 -7.00 23.70
N VAL A 205 -0.49 -6.35 23.21
CA VAL A 205 -1.24 -6.83 22.04
C VAL A 205 -0.45 -6.53 20.78
N LYS A 206 -0.19 -7.58 20.00
CA LYS A 206 0.48 -7.47 18.70
C LYS A 206 -0.54 -7.12 17.63
N THR A 207 -0.31 -6.02 16.93
CA THR A 207 -1.08 -5.62 15.76
C THR A 207 -0.22 -5.80 14.51
N LEU A 208 -0.81 -6.38 13.48
CA LEU A 208 -0.18 -6.52 12.18
C LEU A 208 -0.74 -5.47 11.23
N GLU A 209 0.11 -4.54 10.80
CA GLU A 209 -0.24 -3.49 9.86
C GLU A 209 0.34 -3.84 8.48
N LEU A 210 -0.52 -4.30 7.58
CA LEU A 210 -0.15 -4.65 6.21
C LEU A 210 -0.19 -3.43 5.29
N THR A 211 0.64 -3.42 4.26
CA THR A 211 0.63 -2.43 3.18
C THR A 211 0.94 -3.09 1.84
N ASP A 212 0.60 -2.39 0.77
CA ASP A 212 0.94 -2.75 -0.62
C ASP A 212 0.62 -4.21 -0.99
N PRO A 213 -0.61 -4.70 -0.73
CA PRO A 213 -1.00 -6.02 -1.19
C PRO A 213 -1.11 -6.07 -2.72
N ALA A 214 -0.98 -7.27 -3.27
CA ALA A 214 -1.37 -7.57 -4.64
C ALA A 214 -2.72 -8.30 -4.63
N ILE A 215 -3.47 -8.20 -5.73
CA ILE A 215 -4.76 -8.87 -5.89
C ILE A 215 -4.72 -9.65 -7.20
N HIS A 216 -4.85 -10.96 -7.11
CA HIS A 216 -5.18 -11.78 -8.27
C HIS A 216 -6.68 -11.70 -8.52
N CYS A 217 -7.09 -11.53 -9.77
CA CYS A 217 -8.50 -11.47 -10.15
C CYS A 217 -8.69 -12.09 -11.52
N THR A 218 -9.82 -12.79 -11.72
CA THR A 218 -10.17 -13.37 -13.01
C THR A 218 -10.33 -12.32 -14.11
N ASP A 219 -10.64 -11.07 -13.74
CA ASP A 219 -10.57 -9.91 -14.61
C ASP A 219 -9.16 -9.29 -14.58
N LEU A 220 -8.38 -9.57 -15.62
CA LEU A 220 -6.99 -9.09 -15.77
C LEU A 220 -6.88 -7.59 -16.03
N THR A 221 -7.98 -6.91 -16.33
CA THR A 221 -7.97 -5.44 -16.50
C THR A 221 -7.90 -4.72 -15.16
N ARG A 222 -8.21 -5.42 -14.06
CA ARG A 222 -8.21 -4.88 -12.69
C ARG A 222 -6.90 -5.14 -11.97
N PHE A 223 -6.58 -4.27 -11.00
CA PHE A 223 -5.48 -4.42 -10.04
C PHE A 223 -4.07 -4.40 -10.64
N GLY A 224 -3.94 -3.90 -11.87
CA GLY A 224 -2.66 -3.60 -12.50
C GLY A 224 -1.77 -4.83 -12.71
N ARG A 225 -0.46 -4.58 -12.83
CA ARG A 225 0.52 -5.57 -13.31
C ARG A 225 0.81 -6.70 -12.32
N THR A 226 0.43 -6.55 -11.05
CA THR A 226 0.63 -7.57 -10.02
C THR A 226 -0.49 -8.63 -10.03
N ASN A 227 -1.55 -8.40 -10.80
CA ASN A 227 -2.61 -9.36 -11.06
C ASN A 227 -2.15 -10.45 -12.05
N LEU A 228 -1.78 -11.62 -11.52
CA LEU A 228 -1.45 -12.81 -12.31
C LEU A 228 -2.67 -13.70 -12.60
N GLY A 229 -3.88 -13.21 -12.32
CA GLY A 229 -5.14 -13.90 -12.55
C GLY A 229 -5.21 -15.30 -11.99
N LEU A 230 -5.81 -16.21 -12.76
CA LEU A 230 -6.01 -17.60 -12.35
C LEU A 230 -4.69 -18.34 -12.14
N ASP A 231 -3.63 -18.01 -12.89
CA ASP A 231 -2.33 -18.67 -12.75
C ASP A 231 -1.67 -18.33 -11.41
N GLY A 232 -1.80 -17.07 -10.97
CA GLY A 232 -1.41 -16.66 -9.61
C GLY A 232 -2.19 -17.41 -8.53
N MET A 233 -3.51 -17.52 -8.69
CA MET A 233 -4.36 -18.27 -7.74
C MET A 233 -3.98 -19.77 -7.69
N LYS A 234 -3.72 -20.39 -8.85
CA LYS A 234 -3.25 -21.78 -8.94
C LYS A 234 -1.89 -21.96 -8.28
N THR A 235 -0.97 -21.01 -8.46
CA THR A 235 0.35 -21.04 -7.83
C THR A 235 0.23 -21.02 -6.31
N PHE A 236 -0.65 -20.17 -5.77
CA PHE A 236 -0.96 -20.15 -4.34
C PHE A 236 -1.52 -21.51 -3.87
N PHE A 237 -2.59 -22.02 -4.50
CA PHE A 237 -3.24 -23.26 -4.05
C PHE A 237 -2.40 -24.53 -4.30
N GLY A 238 -1.48 -24.51 -5.26
CA GLY A 238 -0.55 -25.62 -5.47
C GLY A 238 0.43 -25.82 -4.32
N ARG A 239 0.59 -24.83 -3.44
CA ARG A 239 1.46 -24.87 -2.25
C ARG A 239 0.68 -24.77 -0.94
N HIS A 240 -0.51 -24.16 -0.97
CA HIS A 240 -1.30 -23.91 0.21
C HIS A 240 -1.82 -25.20 0.84
N VAL A 241 -1.44 -25.43 2.09
CA VAL A 241 -2.04 -26.47 2.94
C VAL A 241 -2.95 -25.79 3.95
N CYS A 242 -4.24 -26.12 3.93
CA CYS A 242 -5.19 -25.53 4.88
C CYS A 242 -4.72 -25.76 6.32
N ASN A 243 -4.61 -24.68 7.09
CA ASN A 243 -4.15 -24.69 8.47
C ASN A 243 -5.33 -24.60 9.46
N LYS A 244 -5.01 -24.42 10.76
CA LYS A 244 -6.02 -24.36 11.84
C LYS A 244 -7.04 -23.24 11.65
N PHE A 245 -6.64 -22.10 11.06
CA PHE A 245 -7.52 -20.96 10.81
C PHE A 245 -8.44 -21.19 9.62
N CYS A 246 -7.93 -21.81 8.53
CA CYS A 246 -8.78 -22.21 7.41
C CYS A 246 -9.91 -23.14 7.88
N ARG A 247 -9.57 -24.11 8.73
CA ARG A 247 -10.55 -25.03 9.32
C ARG A 247 -11.53 -24.34 10.26
N ALA A 248 -11.05 -23.43 11.10
CA ALA A 248 -11.90 -22.66 12.02
C ALA A 248 -12.91 -21.76 11.29
N MET A 249 -12.57 -21.29 10.08
CA MET A 249 -13.46 -20.52 9.20
C MET A 249 -14.26 -21.39 8.22
N GLU A 250 -14.18 -22.73 8.35
CA GLU A 250 -14.86 -23.69 7.47
C GLU A 250 -14.57 -23.48 5.97
N LEU A 251 -13.32 -23.10 5.66
CA LEU A 251 -12.89 -22.94 4.27
C LEU A 251 -12.80 -24.30 3.58
N LYS A 252 -13.28 -24.37 2.34
CA LYS A 252 -13.22 -25.55 1.49
C LYS A 252 -11.79 -25.72 1.00
N SER A 253 -11.23 -26.92 1.19
CA SER A 253 -9.98 -27.29 0.53
C SER A 253 -10.15 -27.09 -0.97
N THR A 254 -9.26 -26.30 -1.55
CA THR A 254 -9.36 -25.85 -2.95
C THR A 254 -8.15 -26.40 -3.69
N VAL A 255 -8.42 -27.09 -4.80
CA VAL A 255 -7.42 -27.53 -5.78
C VAL A 255 -7.88 -26.96 -7.12
N LEU A 256 -7.06 -26.10 -7.74
CA LEU A 256 -7.35 -25.38 -8.99
C LEU A 256 -6.53 -25.89 -10.17
#